data_AF-A0A2G1BTR4-F1
#
_entry.id   AF-A0A2G1BTR4-F1
#
_cell.length_a   1.000
_cell.length_b   1.000
_cell.length_c   1.000
_cell.angle_alpha   90.00
_cell.angle_beta   90.00
_cell.angle_gamma   90.00
#
_symmetry.space_group_name_H-M   'P 1'
#
loop_
_entity.id
_entity.type
_entity.pdbx_description
1 polymer ?
#
loop_
_entity_poly.entity_id
_entity_poly.type
_entity_poly.pdbx_seq_one_letter_code
_entity_poly.pdbx_strand_id
1 'polypeptide(L)'
;MERNYHVNHTNCVDTVINSIETVLKKNRKSLMNEDIRLLEESLHKLNLIKQSNNSQTKFSAKDLVSLGHLVIELMQLFEINIP
;
A
#
# COMPACT_ATOMS: atom_id res chain seq x y z
N MET A 1 -28.92 -15.79 -20.01
CA MET A 1 -28.29 -14.51 -19.63
C MET A 1 -27.55 -14.74 -18.33
N GLU A 2 -26.32 -15.25 -18.42
CA GLU A 2 -25.47 -15.47 -17.27
C GLU A 2 -24.94 -14.12 -16.78
N ARG A 3 -25.34 -13.74 -15.56
CA ARG A 3 -24.79 -12.55 -14.92
C ARG A 3 -23.36 -12.91 -14.55
N ASN A 4 -22.41 -12.38 -15.33
CA ASN A 4 -21.00 -12.36 -14.96
C ASN A 4 -20.88 -11.55 -13.67
N TYR A 5 -20.86 -12.23 -12.54
CA TYR A 5 -20.35 -11.69 -11.29
C TYR A 5 -18.84 -11.47 -11.52
N HIS A 6 -18.48 -10.32 -12.07
CA HIS A 6 -17.15 -9.76 -11.87
C HIS A 6 -17.04 -9.53 -10.37
N VAL A 7 -16.56 -10.54 -9.64
CA VAL A 7 -16.05 -10.37 -8.29
C VAL A 7 -14.90 -9.39 -8.46
N ASN A 8 -15.19 -8.12 -8.20
CA ASN A 8 -14.21 -7.06 -8.15
C ASN A 8 -13.35 -7.37 -6.93
N HIS A 9 -12.38 -8.28 -7.10
CA HIS A 9 -11.31 -8.52 -6.14
C HIS A 9 -10.45 -7.25 -6.15
N THR A 10 -10.96 -6.17 -5.57
CA THR A 10 -10.11 -5.08 -5.14
C THR A 10 -9.21 -5.68 -4.07
N ASN A 11 -7.99 -6.02 -4.48
CA ASN A 11 -7.03 -6.66 -3.60
C ASN A 11 -6.79 -5.67 -2.44
N CYS A 12 -6.70 -6.12 -1.19
CA CYS A 12 -6.50 -5.20 -0.05
C CYS A 12 -5.32 -4.23 -0.28
N VAL A 13 -4.29 -4.72 -0.99
CA VAL A 13 -3.14 -3.93 -1.47
C VAL A 13 -3.55 -2.80 -2.42
N ASP A 14 -4.49 -3.01 -3.35
CA ASP A 14 -5.02 -1.97 -4.24
C ASP A 14 -5.73 -0.86 -3.46
N THR A 15 -6.50 -1.23 -2.43
CA THR A 15 -7.16 -0.24 -1.56
C THR A 15 -6.12 0.62 -0.84
N VAL A 16 -5.07 0.01 -0.29
CA VAL A 16 -4.00 0.74 0.41
C VAL A 16 -3.23 1.65 -0.55
N ILE A 17 -2.88 1.17 -1.76
CA ILE A 17 -2.23 1.98 -2.80
C ILE A 17 -3.10 3.21 -3.11
N ASN A 18 -4.38 3.02 -3.41
CA ASN A 18 -5.30 4.11 -3.75
C ASN A 18 -5.45 5.12 -2.60
N SER A 19 -5.46 4.66 -1.35
CA SER A 19 -5.50 5.53 -0.16
C SER A 19 -4.24 6.39 -0.06
N ILE A 20 -3.05 5.81 -0.23
CA ILE A 20 -1.78 6.55 -0.16
C ILE A 20 -1.68 7.55 -1.31
N GLU A 21 -2.02 7.16 -2.55
CA GLU A 21 -2.07 8.07 -3.70
C GLU A 21 -3.03 9.23 -3.48
N THR A 22 -4.18 8.98 -2.85
CA THR A 22 -5.15 10.02 -2.52
C THR A 22 -4.59 10.99 -1.48
N VAL A 23 -3.91 10.50 -0.43
CA VAL A 23 -3.27 11.34 0.59
C VAL A 23 -2.19 12.21 -0.03
N LEU A 24 -1.31 11.62 -0.85
CA LEU A 24 -0.28 12.36 -1.58
C LEU A 24 -0.91 13.43 -2.47
N LYS A 25 -1.92 13.10 -3.27
CA LYS A 25 -2.56 14.05 -4.20
C LYS A 25 -3.25 15.21 -3.47
N LYS A 26 -3.94 14.93 -2.36
CA LYS A 26 -4.68 15.94 -1.60
C LYS A 26 -3.79 16.81 -0.71
N ASN A 27 -2.74 16.23 -0.15
CA ASN A 27 -1.94 16.87 0.90
C ASN A 27 -0.50 17.19 0.48
N ARG A 28 -0.10 17.00 -0.79
CA ARG A 28 1.29 17.21 -1.25
C ARG A 28 1.92 18.54 -0.82
N LYS A 29 1.13 19.62 -0.78
CA LYS A 29 1.62 20.96 -0.41
C LYS A 29 1.77 21.16 1.11
N SER A 30 1.16 20.28 1.91
CA SER A 30 1.15 20.32 3.37
C SER A 30 2.05 19.27 4.01
N LEU A 31 2.48 18.27 3.24
CA LEU A 31 3.41 17.23 3.67
C LEU A 31 4.85 17.73 3.56
N MET A 32 5.70 17.30 4.47
CA MET A 32 7.14 17.56 4.34
C MET A 32 7.70 16.72 3.19
N ASN A 33 8.82 17.16 2.61
CA ASN A 33 9.47 16.43 1.52
C ASN A 33 9.86 15.00 1.95
N GLU A 34 10.19 14.81 3.22
CA GLU A 34 10.51 13.51 3.80
C GLU A 34 9.28 12.59 3.85
N ASP A 35 8.13 13.12 4.28
CA ASP A 35 6.84 12.41 4.26
C ASP A 35 6.44 11.99 2.85
N ILE A 36 6.60 12.89 1.87
CA ILE A 36 6.31 12.62 0.47
C ILE A 36 7.19 11.48 -0.03
N ARG A 37 8.49 11.52 0.27
CA ARG A 37 9.44 10.48 -0.13
C ARG A 37 9.10 9.13 0.52
N LEU A 38 8.77 9.12 1.80
CA LEU A 38 8.32 7.91 2.52
C LEU A 38 7.06 7.31 1.88
N LEU A 39 6.07 8.13 1.53
CA LEU A 39 4.83 7.69 0.89
C LEU A 39 5.07 7.20 -0.56
N GLU A 40 5.97 7.83 -1.30
CA GLU A 40 6.36 7.40 -2.66
C GLU A 40 7.14 6.07 -2.63
N GLU A 41 8.10 5.91 -1.70
CA GLU A 41 8.81 4.63 -1.46
C GLU A 41 7.83 3.53 -1.02
N SER A 42 6.86 3.89 -0.17
CA SER A 42 5.77 3.01 0.29
C SER A 42 4.91 2.49 -0.88
N LEU A 43 4.51 3.39 -1.79
CA LEU A 43 3.78 3.03 -3.00
C LEU A 43 4.57 2.12 -3.92
N HIS A 44 5.88 2.38 -4.05
CA HIS A 44 6.74 1.53 -4.87
C HIS A 44 6.80 0.10 -4.32
N LYS A 45 7.02 -0.07 -3.00
CA LYS A 45 7.03 -1.38 -2.32
C LYS A 45 5.69 -2.11 -2.50
N LEU A 46 4.56 -1.42 -2.31
CA LEU A 46 3.22 -2.01 -2.49
C LEU A 46 2.95 -2.46 -3.92
N ASN A 47 3.38 -1.67 -4.91
CA ASN A 47 3.23 -2.04 -6.32
C ASN A 47 4.07 -3.27 -6.70
N LEU A 48 5.28 -3.41 -6.14
CA LEU A 48 6.09 -4.63 -6.31
C LEU A 48 5.40 -5.86 -5.70
N ILE A 49 4.83 -5.71 -4.50
CA ILE A 49 4.07 -6.77 -3.83
C ILE A 49 2.82 -7.16 -4.65
N LYS A 50 2.10 -6.18 -5.20
CA LYS A 50 0.94 -6.40 -6.08
C LYS A 50 1.34 -7.17 -7.34
N GLN A 51 2.43 -6.78 -8.00
CA GLN A 51 2.95 -7.46 -9.20
C GLN A 51 3.40 -8.89 -8.90
N SER A 52 4.06 -9.10 -7.75
CA SER A 52 4.47 -10.44 -7.28
C SER A 52 3.27 -11.35 -7.04
N ASN A 53 2.19 -10.85 -6.42
CA ASN A 53 1.00 -11.64 -6.08
C ASN A 53 0.07 -11.95 -7.26
N ASN A 54 0.13 -11.21 -8.37
CA ASN A 54 -0.64 -11.52 -9.58
C ASN A 54 -0.16 -12.81 -10.29
N SER A 55 0.99 -13.35 -9.91
CA SER A 55 1.59 -14.55 -10.52
C SER A 55 1.24 -15.88 -9.83
N GLN A 56 0.22 -15.89 -8.96
CA GLN A 56 -0.25 -17.00 -8.13
C GLN A 56 0.67 -17.42 -6.95
N THR A 57 -0.04 -17.76 -5.85
CA THR A 57 0.36 -18.55 -4.67
C THR A 57 1.22 -17.90 -3.59
N LYS A 58 0.51 -17.23 -2.65
CA LYS A 58 0.90 -16.88 -1.27
C LYS A 58 1.99 -15.80 -1.18
N PHE A 59 1.75 -14.81 -0.30
CA PHE A 59 2.79 -13.87 0.12
C PHE A 59 4.01 -14.67 0.60
N SER A 60 5.18 -14.40 0.02
CA SER A 60 6.41 -14.96 0.55
C SER A 60 6.70 -14.36 1.93
N ALA A 61 7.53 -15.03 2.74
CA ALA A 61 7.97 -14.47 4.03
C ALA A 61 8.63 -13.09 3.84
N LYS A 62 9.34 -12.88 2.72
CA LYS A 62 9.95 -11.60 2.37
C LYS A 62 8.91 -10.51 2.06
N ASP A 63 7.81 -10.87 1.39
CA ASP A 63 6.71 -9.93 1.12
C ASP A 63 5.99 -9.54 2.41
N LEU A 64 5.80 -10.48 3.34
CA LEU A 64 5.22 -10.21 4.65
C LEU A 64 6.11 -9.30 5.50
N VAL A 65 7.43 -9.52 5.49
CA VAL A 65 8.39 -8.63 6.17
C VAL A 65 8.37 -7.23 5.55
N SER A 66 8.31 -7.14 4.22
CA SER A 66 8.25 -5.86 3.50
C SER A 66 6.95 -5.10 3.80
N LEU A 67 5.81 -5.80 3.90
CA LEU A 67 4.54 -5.23 4.34
C LEU A 67 4.59 -4.81 5.81
N GLY A 68 5.21 -5.61 6.69
CA GLY A 68 5.37 -5.26 8.10
C GLY A 68 6.18 -3.98 8.28
N HIS A 69 7.32 -3.87 7.60
CA HIS A 69 8.14 -2.65 7.60
C HIS A 69 7.38 -1.44 7.06
N LEU A 70 6.66 -1.62 5.95
CA LEU A 70 5.82 -0.58 5.38
C LEU A 70 4.76 -0.08 6.37
N VAL A 71 4.08 -1.00 7.06
CA VAL A 71 3.10 -0.63 8.08
C VAL A 71 3.78 0.16 9.19
N ILE A 72 4.94 -0.29 9.69
CA ILE A 72 5.69 0.44 10.73
C ILE A 72 6.09 1.84 10.25
N GLU A 73 6.63 1.99 9.03
CA GLU A 73 7.01 3.27 8.42
C GLU A 73 5.80 4.22 8.33
N LEU A 74 4.64 3.70 7.91
CA LEU A 74 3.40 4.49 7.85
C LEU A 74 2.89 4.85 9.24
N MET A 75 2.98 3.95 10.22
CA MET A 75 2.55 4.24 11.59
C MET A 75 3.42 5.31 12.25
N GLN A 76 4.73 5.27 12.02
CA GLN A 76 5.65 6.32 12.46
C GLN A 76 5.33 7.66 11.80
N LEU A 77 5.04 7.67 10.50
CA LEU A 77 4.64 8.87 9.76
C LEU A 77 3.39 9.54 10.34
N PHE A 78 2.41 8.75 10.75
CA PHE A 78 1.16 9.26 11.33
C PHE A 78 1.21 9.43 12.85
N GLU A 79 2.39 9.31 13.47
CA GLU A 79 2.59 9.36 14.93
C GLU A 79 1.68 8.37 15.69
N ILE A 80 1.32 7.26 15.05
CA ILE A 80 0.47 6.22 15.65
C ILE A 80 1.35 5.33 16.51
N ASN A 81 1.42 5.66 17.80
CA ASN A 81 2.01 4.76 18.80
C ASN A 81 1.05 3.60 19.07
N ILE A 82 1.45 2.38 18.72
CA ILE A 82 0.82 1.16 19.25
C ILE A 82 1.36 0.98 20.68
N PRO A 83 0.52 0.95 21.72
CA PRO A 83 0.95 0.65 23.08
C PRO A 83 1.47 -0.78 23.23
#